data_AF-A0A3B0ZIA5-F1
#
_entry.id   AF-A0A3B0ZIA5-F1
#
_cell.length_a   1.000
_cell.length_b   1.000
_cell.length_c   1.000
_cell.angle_alpha   90.00
_cell.angle_beta   90.00
_cell.angle_gamma   90.00
#
_symmetry.space_group_name_H-M   'P 1'
#
loop_
_entity.id
_entity.type
_entity.pdbx_description
1 polymer ?
#
loop_
_entity_poly.entity_id
_entity_poly.type
_entity_poly.pdbx_seq_one_letter_code
_entity_poly.pdbx_strand_id
1 'polypeptide(L)'
;MGGISIWQLLIILVIVLLLFGTKKLRSIGTDLGGAVKGFRESISKRDDAVAEKPEEAKTINDEQDRVIDGEVSKKEKDTMSR
;
A
#
# COMPACT_ATOMS: atom_id res chain seq x y z
N MET A 1 39.69 -0.18 5.80
CA MET A 1 38.90 -0.92 4.80
C MET A 1 37.55 -0.23 4.70
N GLY A 2 37.28 0.44 3.58
CA GLY A 2 36.14 1.34 3.41
C GLY A 2 34.82 0.58 3.47
N GLY A 3 33.98 0.92 4.44
CA GLY A 3 32.64 0.38 4.57
C GLY A 3 31.74 0.83 3.42
N ILE A 4 30.63 0.12 3.25
CA ILE A 4 29.56 0.51 2.32
C ILE A 4 29.06 1.89 2.77
N SER A 5 29.37 2.92 2.00
CA SER A 5 28.93 4.27 2.31
C SER A 5 27.49 4.47 1.81
N ILE A 6 26.71 5.21 2.60
CA ILE A 6 25.29 5.50 2.33
C ILE A 6 25.10 6.08 0.91
N TRP A 7 26.05 6.89 0.44
CA TRP A 7 26.01 7.49 -0.90
C TRP A 7 25.99 6.47 -2.03
N GLN A 8 26.70 5.36 -1.89
CA GLN A 8 26.76 4.28 -2.88
C GLN A 8 25.42 3.52 -2.91
N LEU A 9 24.82 3.27 -1.74
CA LEU A 9 23.51 2.61 -1.65
C LEU A 9 22.42 3.45 -2.32
N LEU A 10 22.43 4.78 -2.15
CA LEU A 10 21.47 5.66 -2.82
C LEU A 10 21.59 5.61 -4.35
N ILE A 11 22.82 5.63 -4.88
CA ILE A 11 23.07 5.51 -6.32
C ILE A 11 22.56 4.17 -6.85
N ILE A 12 22.84 3.07 -6.16
CA ILE A 12 22.37 1.73 -6.55
C ILE A 12 20.83 1.67 -6.51
N LEU A 13 20.22 2.24 -5.47
CA LEU A 13 18.76 2.28 -5.31
C LEU A 13 18.09 3.01 -6.48
N VAL A 14 18.65 4.14 -6.93
CA VAL A 14 18.14 4.88 -8.10
C VAL A 14 18.20 4.02 -9.36
N ILE A 15 19.31 3.33 -9.60
CA ILE A 15 19.45 2.44 -10.77
C ILE A 15 18.39 1.33 -10.72
N VAL A 16 18.20 0.69 -9.57
CA VAL A 16 17.17 -0.36 -9.40
C VAL A 16 15.77 0.19 -9.64
N LEU A 17 15.44 1.38 -9.13
CA LEU A 17 14.15 2.03 -9.36
C LEU A 17 13.90 2.35 -10.83
N LEU A 18 14.94 2.72 -11.59
CA LEU A 18 14.82 2.97 -13.03
C LEU A 18 14.65 1.67 -13.83
N LEU A 19 15.34 0.59 -13.46
CA LEU A 19 15.25 -0.70 -14.15
C LEU A 19 13.90 -1.40 -13.92
N PHE A 20 13.46 -1.43 -12.66
CA PHE A 20 12.23 -2.14 -12.28
C PHE A 20 10.98 -1.25 -12.31
N GLY A 21 11.16 0.07 -12.28
CA GLY A 21 10.09 1.05 -12.14
C GLY A 21 9.53 1.14 -10.71
N THR A 22 9.08 2.32 -10.31
CA THR A 22 8.51 2.56 -8.98
C THR A 22 7.20 1.80 -8.72
N LYS A 23 6.44 1.46 -9.77
CA LYS A 23 5.15 0.76 -9.67
C LYS A 23 5.32 -0.69 -9.16
N LYS A 24 6.32 -1.43 -9.68
CA LYS A 24 6.61 -2.79 -9.21
C LYS A 24 7.22 -2.78 -7.81
N LEU A 25 8.13 -1.84 -7.53
CA LEU A 25 8.73 -1.68 -6.20
C LEU A 25 7.70 -1.27 -5.15
N ARG A 26 6.68 -0.47 -5.50
CA ARG A 26 5.58 -0.13 -4.58
C ARG A 26 4.72 -1.35 -4.28
N SER A 27 4.31 -2.12 -5.29
CA SER A 27 3.48 -3.32 -5.07
C SER A 27 4.19 -4.32 -4.15
N ILE A 28 5.43 -4.69 -4.48
CA ILE A 28 6.22 -5.65 -3.69
C ILE A 28 6.60 -5.05 -2.34
N GLY A 29 6.91 -3.75 -2.31
CA GLY A 29 7.29 -3.02 -1.10
C GLY A 29 6.14 -2.88 -0.09
N THR A 30 4.89 -2.78 -0.55
CA THR A 30 3.72 -2.79 0.35
C THR A 30 3.56 -4.16 1.00
N ASP A 31 3.68 -5.25 0.23
CA ASP A 31 3.52 -6.60 0.73
C ASP A 31 4.65 -6.99 1.70
N LEU A 32 5.92 -6.75 1.31
CA LEU A 32 7.09 -7.01 2.17
C LEU A 32 7.13 -6.04 3.35
N GLY A 33 6.79 -4.77 3.13
CA GLY A 33 6.77 -3.74 4.17
C GLY A 33 5.75 -4.04 5.26
N GLY A 34 4.57 -4.55 4.88
CA GLY A 34 3.56 -5.01 5.84
C GLY A 34 4.06 -6.16 6.72
N ALA A 35 4.69 -7.17 6.11
CA ALA A 35 5.26 -8.30 6.84
C ALA A 35 6.38 -7.89 7.80
N VAL A 36 7.29 -7.01 7.35
CA VAL A 36 8.39 -6.49 8.17
C VAL A 36 7.87 -5.56 9.28
N LYS A 37 6.82 -4.76 9.03
CA LYS A 37 6.19 -3.91 10.07
C LYS A 37 5.65 -4.76 11.22
N GLY A 38 4.89 -5.82 10.91
CA GLY A 38 4.37 -6.74 11.93
C GLY A 38 5.47 -7.48 12.70
N PHE A 39 6.55 -7.85 12.02
CA PHE A 39 7.72 -8.45 12.67
C PHE A 39 8.43 -7.48 13.62
N ARG A 40 8.68 -6.24 13.19
CA ARG A 40 9.26 -5.19 14.05
C ARG A 40 8.36 -4.90 15.26
N GLU A 41 7.06 -4.77 15.05
CA GLU A 41 6.11 -4.53 16.14
C GLU A 41 6.07 -5.69 17.14
N SER A 42 6.15 -6.93 16.66
CA SER A 42 6.18 -8.13 17.51
C SER A 42 7.47 -8.26 18.32
N ILE A 43 8.60 -7.84 17.77
CA ILE A 43 9.88 -7.78 18.49
C ILE A 43 9.85 -6.64 19.51
N SER A 44 9.45 -5.43 19.10
CA SER A 44 9.36 -4.29 20.03
C SER A 44 8.37 -4.52 21.17
N LYS A 45 7.25 -5.24 20.95
CA LYS A 45 6.31 -5.62 22.03
C LYS A 45 6.86 -6.67 23.01
N ARG A 46 7.90 -7.43 22.64
CA ARG A 46 8.55 -8.39 23.54
C ARG A 46 9.56 -7.71 24.47
N ASP A 47 10.16 -6.62 24.00
CA ASP A 47 11.15 -5.85 24.77
C ASP A 47 10.50 -4.76 25.63
N ASP A 48 9.35 -4.20 25.23
CA ASP A 48 8.67 -3.11 25.95
C ASP A 48 7.22 -3.47 26.31
N ALA A 49 6.99 -3.86 27.57
CA ALA A 49 5.65 -3.95 28.17
C ALA A 49 5.04 -2.56 28.51
N VAL A 50 5.59 -1.45 28.00
CA VAL A 50 5.11 -0.09 28.29
C VAL A 50 5.24 0.81 27.06
N ALA A 51 4.31 0.71 26.11
CA ALA A 51 3.89 1.83 25.25
C ALA A 51 2.70 1.40 24.38
N GLU A 52 1.50 1.72 24.83
CA GLU A 52 0.30 1.68 24.00
C GLU A 52 0.43 2.59 22.78
N LYS A 53 0.19 2.03 21.59
CA LYS A 53 -0.74 2.60 20.59
C LYS A 53 -0.88 1.68 19.37
N PRO A 54 -2.09 1.20 19.02
CA PRO A 54 -2.37 0.70 17.70
C PRO A 54 -2.62 1.90 16.78
N GLU A 55 -1.67 2.25 15.92
CA GLU A 55 -1.94 3.18 14.81
C GLU A 55 -2.62 2.40 13.68
N GLU A 56 -3.93 2.63 13.56
CA GLU A 56 -4.75 2.28 12.40
C GLU A 56 -4.02 2.67 11.10
N ALA A 57 -3.85 1.67 10.23
CA ALA A 57 -3.41 1.92 8.87
C ALA A 57 -4.49 2.72 8.12
N LYS A 58 -4.25 4.03 7.92
CA LYS A 58 -4.98 4.82 6.94
C LYS A 58 -4.82 4.19 5.56
N THR A 59 -5.90 3.61 5.06
CA THR A 59 -6.09 3.28 3.65
C THR A 59 -5.92 4.57 2.84
N ILE A 60 -4.84 4.66 2.05
CA ILE A 60 -4.69 5.73 1.08
C ILE A 60 -5.68 5.43 -0.05
N ASN A 61 -6.76 6.21 -0.08
CA ASN A 61 -7.65 6.36 -1.22
C ASN A 61 -6.81 6.67 -2.47
N ASP A 62 -6.92 5.83 -3.49
CA ASP A 62 -6.58 6.19 -4.86
C ASP A 62 -7.92 6.38 -5.59
N GLU A 63 -8.57 7.52 -5.34
CA GLU A 63 -9.69 8.01 -6.16
C GLU A 63 -9.10 8.68 -7.39
N GLN A 64 -8.92 7.94 -8.50
CA GLN A 64 -9.04 8.45 -9.88
C GLN A 64 -9.29 7.30 -10.86
N ASP A 65 -10.55 6.88 -10.99
CA ASP A 65 -11.07 6.55 -12.33
C ASP A 65 -12.57 6.88 -12.39
N ARG A 66 -12.88 8.17 -12.59
CA ARG A 66 -14.22 8.64 -12.92
C ARG A 66 -14.41 8.49 -14.43
N VAL A 67 -15.07 7.43 -14.89
CA VAL A 67 -15.65 7.41 -16.24
C VAL A 67 -17.07 6.81 -16.21
N ILE A 68 -18.02 7.75 -16.11
CA ILE A 68 -19.32 7.82 -16.81
C ILE A 68 -20.31 6.66 -16.56
N ASP A 69 -21.28 7.03 -15.71
CA ASP A 69 -22.59 6.42 -15.48
C ASP A 69 -23.33 6.19 -16.81
N GLY A 70 -23.39 4.93 -17.24
CA GLY A 70 -24.21 4.48 -18.36
C GLY A 70 -25.58 4.06 -17.85
N GLU A 71 -26.55 4.96 -18.00
CA GLU A 71 -27.98 4.78 -17.75
C GLU A 71 -28.51 3.42 -18.26
N VAL A 72 -28.90 2.52 -17.34
CA VAL A 72 -29.76 1.36 -17.66
C VAL A 72 -31.07 1.53 -16.89
N SER A 73 -31.96 2.35 -17.44
CA SER A 73 -33.37 2.40 -17.04
C SER A 73 -34.06 1.13 -17.52
N LYS A 74 -33.99 0.07 -16.70
CA LYS A 74 -34.79 -1.14 -16.87
C LYS A 74 -36.21 -0.86 -16.36
N LYS A 75 -37.06 -0.32 -17.22
CA LYS A 75 -38.51 -0.18 -16.96
C LYS A 75 -39.21 -1.49 -17.33
N GLU A 76 -39.29 -2.40 -16.38
CA GLU A 76 -40.19 -3.55 -16.40
C GLU A 76 -40.67 -3.82 -14.97
N LYS A 77 -41.97 -4.13 -14.82
CA LYS A 77 -42.85 -4.11 -13.61
C LYS A 77 -43.62 -2.78 -13.50
N ASP A 78 -44.95 -2.73 -13.53
CA ASP A 78 -45.92 -3.72 -13.12
C ASP A 78 -47.25 -3.51 -13.87
N THR A 79 -47.57 -4.46 -14.75
CA THR A 79 -48.94 -4.81 -15.11
C THR A 79 -49.61 -5.44 -13.90
N MET A 80 -50.08 -4.65 -12.93
CA MET A 80 -51.08 -5.11 -11.95
C MET A 80 -51.64 -3.92 -11.15
N SER A 81 -52.56 -3.16 -11.72
CA SER A 81 -53.61 -2.58 -10.88
C SER A 81 -54.93 -2.66 -11.63
N ARG A 82 -55.85 -3.37 -10.98
CA ARG A 82 -57.29 -3.26 -11.19
C ARG A 82 -57.74 -1.80 -11.16
#